data_AF-A0A8S9Z2I7-F1
#
_entry.id   AF-A0A8S9Z2I7-F1
#
_cell.length_a   1.000
_cell.length_b   1.000
_cell.length_c   1.000
_cell.angle_alpha   90.00
_cell.angle_beta   90.00
_cell.angle_gamma   90.00
#
_symmetry.space_group_name_H-M   'P 1'
#
loop_
_entity.id
_entity.type
_entity.pdbx_description
1 polymer ?
#
loop_
_entity_poly.entity_id
_entity_poly.type
_entity_poly.pdbx_seq_one_letter_code
_entity_poly.pdbx_strand_id
1 'polypeptide(L)' 'MLLGDSPYDVHMTNGHHFNTVLKIGFLNQPTSQSIEQYKQIYDMVLTKHESFRVPLNLIKWICTFPKSLVK' A
#
# COMPACT_ATOMS: atom_id res chain seq x y z
N MET A 1 3.43 -4.55 -5.36
CA MET A 1 2.99 -3.66 -4.26
C MET A 1 3.22 -2.23 -4.70
N LEU A 2 2.27 -1.33 -4.45
CA LEU A 2 2.35 0.09 -4.75
C LEU A 2 2.36 0.85 -3.43
N LEU A 3 3.34 1.75 -3.26
CA LEU A 3 3.44 2.66 -2.13
C LEU A 3 3.31 4.08 -2.69
N GLY A 4 2.43 4.90 -2.11
CA GLY A 4 2.23 6.29 -2.54
C GLY A 4 1.86 7.19 -1.37
N ASP A 5 2.03 8.49 -1.53
CA ASP A 5 1.69 9.53 -0.55
C ASP A 5 0.75 10.59 -1.15
N SER A 6 0.32 10.38 -2.39
CA SER A 6 -0.60 11.22 -3.13
C SER A 6 -1.76 10.40 -3.69
N PRO A 7 -2.95 11.00 -3.89
CA PRO A 7 -4.05 10.31 -4.59
C PRO A 7 -3.72 9.89 -6.02
N TYR A 8 -2.78 10.58 -6.69
CA TYR A 8 -2.41 10.31 -8.08
C TYR A 8 -1.52 9.08 -8.22
N ASP A 9 -0.84 8.68 -7.14
CA ASP A 9 0.12 7.56 -7.17
C ASP A 9 -0.54 6.22 -7.47
N VAL A 10 -1.83 6.07 -7.18
CA VAL A 10 -2.59 4.86 -7.48
C VAL A 10 -2.64 4.53 -8.98
N HIS A 11 -2.29 5.50 -9.82
CA HIS A 11 -2.19 5.35 -11.28
C HIS A 11 -0.81 4.92 -11.76
N MET A 12 0.20 4.83 -10.88
CA MET A 12 1.55 4.36 -11.27
C MET A 12 1.54 2.92 -11.80
N THR A 13 0.49 2.13 -11.52
CA THR A 13 0.32 0.78 -12.07
C THR A 13 -0.37 0.73 -13.43
N ASN A 14 -0.92 1.83 -13.94
CA ASN A 14 -1.76 1.81 -15.16
C ASN A 14 -1.00 1.38 -16.43
N GLY A 15 0.33 1.54 -16.45
CA GLY A 15 1.17 1.18 -17.61
C GLY A 15 1.53 -0.31 -17.72
N HIS A 16 1.08 -1.16 -16.80
CA HIS A 16 1.41 -2.58 -16.80
C HIS A 16 0.27 -3.43 -16.21
N HIS A 17 0.08 -4.64 -16.73
CA HIS A 17 -0.92 -5.56 -16.21
C HIS A 17 -0.35 -6.39 -15.05
N PHE A 18 -0.90 -6.22 -13.85
CA PHE A 18 -0.52 -6.97 -12.66
C PHE A 18 -1.67 -7.89 -12.21
N ASN A 19 -1.38 -9.15 -11.89
CA ASN A 19 -2.39 -10.08 -11.37
C ASN A 19 -3.00 -9.62 -10.04
N THR A 20 -2.18 -9.00 -9.19
CA THR A 20 -2.60 -8.51 -7.87
C THR A 20 -1.72 -7.32 -7.49
N VAL A 21 -2.35 -6.26 -7.01
CA VAL A 21 -1.68 -5.05 -6.52
C VAL A 21 -2.23 -4.74 -5.14
N LEU A 22 -1.37 -4.77 -4.12
CA LEU A 22 -1.64 -4.14 -2.83
C LEU A 22 -1.16 -2.68 -2.88
N LYS A 23 -2.04 -1.73 -2.62
CA LYS A 23 -1.80 -0.28 -2.59
C LYS A 23 -1.77 0.21 -1.15
N ILE A 24 -0.66 0.83 -0.73
CA ILE A 24 -0.47 1.40 0.60
C ILE A 24 -0.21 2.90 0.48
N GLY A 25 -1.08 3.70 1.11
CA GLY A 25 -1.03 5.16 1.09
C GLY A 25 -0.43 5.72 2.39
N PHE A 26 0.56 6.61 2.29
CA PHE A 26 1.13 7.36 3.41
C PHE A 26 0.43 8.71 3.52
N LEU A 27 -0.40 8.88 4.55
CA LEU A 27 -1.14 10.12 4.79
C LEU A 27 -0.49 10.90 5.94
N ASN A 28 0.48 11.75 5.60
CA ASN A 28 1.30 12.48 6.56
C ASN A 28 0.49 13.53 7.35
N GLN A 29 -0.46 14.20 6.69
CA GLN A 29 -1.31 15.23 7.29
C GLN A 29 -2.79 14.86 7.14
N PRO A 30 -3.31 13.96 8.01
CA PRO A 30 -4.67 13.47 7.87
C PRO A 30 -5.71 14.53 8.26
N THR A 31 -6.70 14.71 7.40
CA THR A 31 -7.96 15.41 7.67
C THR A 31 -9.10 14.41 7.51
N SER A 32 -10.29 14.69 8.04
CA SER A 32 -11.44 13.80 7.86
C SER A 32 -11.74 13.54 6.37
N GLN A 33 -11.59 14.57 5.53
CA GLN A 33 -11.78 14.45 4.09
C GLN A 33 -10.68 13.60 3.42
N SER A 34 -9.41 13.84 3.76
CA SER A 34 -8.31 13.08 3.13
C SER A 34 -8.27 11.63 3.57
N ILE A 35 -8.68 11.31 4.80
CA ILE A 35 -8.83 9.93 5.26
C ILE A 35 -9.89 9.20 4.42
N GLU A 36 -11.07 9.79 4.23
CA GLU A 36 -12.14 9.16 3.44
C GLU A 36 -11.73 9.00 1.97
N GLN A 37 -11.08 10.00 1.39
CA GLN A 37 -10.51 9.90 0.04
C GLN A 37 -9.49 8.76 -0.06
N TYR A 38 -8.56 8.65 0.89
CA TYR A 38 -7.50 7.65 0.83
C TYR A 38 -8.03 6.23 1.01
N LYS A 39 -9.02 6.02 1.88
CA LYS A 39 -9.68 4.72 2.06
C LYS A 39 -10.36 4.20 0.79
N GLN A 40 -10.75 5.08 -0.13
CA GLN A 40 -11.38 4.68 -1.39
C GLN A 40 -10.38 4.21 -2.45
N ILE A 41 -9.12 4.66 -2.37
CA ILE A 41 -8.13 4.47 -3.45
C ILE A 41 -6.95 3.60 -3.04
N TYR A 42 -6.71 3.44 -1.73
CA TYR A 42 -5.68 2.58 -1.14
C TYR A 42 -6.32 1.45 -0.34
N ASP A 43 -5.69 0.27 -0.37
CA ASP A 43 -6.10 -0.88 0.44
C ASP A 43 -5.72 -0.69 1.92
N MET A 44 -4.65 0.07 2.17
CA MET A 44 -4.16 0.40 3.50
C MET A 44 -3.70 1.86 3.55
N VAL A 45 -4.09 2.58 4.59
CA VAL A 45 -3.69 3.98 4.82
C VAL A 45 -2.91 4.08 6.12
N LEU A 46 -1.66 4.53 6.03
CA LEU A 46 -0.78 4.78 7.16
C LEU A 46 -0.82 6.26 7.49
N THR A 47 -1.48 6.62 8.59
CA THR A 47 -1.61 8.01 9.03
C THR A 47 -0.45 8.40 9.96
N LYS A 48 0.15 9.58 9.73
CA LYS A 48 1.26 10.12 10.55
C LYS A 48 2.40 9.11 10.78
N HIS A 49 2.74 8.33 9.75
CA HIS A 49 3.68 7.22 9.87
C HIS A 49 4.95 7.48 9.05
N GLU A 50 6.02 7.92 9.71
CA GLU A 50 7.28 8.33 9.06
C GLU A 50 8.26 7.18 8.78
N SER A 51 7.77 5.94 8.75
CA SER A 51 8.63 4.77 8.53
C SER A 51 8.03 3.73 7.59
N PHE A 52 8.92 3.02 6.88
CA PHE A 52 8.59 1.87 6.03
C PHE A 52 8.42 0.56 6.81
N ARG A 53 8.29 0.59 8.15
CA ARG A 53 8.22 -0.64 8.96
C ARG A 53 7.10 -1.58 8.52
N VAL A 54 5.92 -1.05 8.21
CA VAL A 54 4.77 -1.86 7.76
C VAL A 54 5.04 -2.49 6.38
N PRO A 55 5.39 -1.72 5.32
CA PRO A 55 5.78 -2.32 4.03
C PRO A 55 6.92 -3.33 4.13
N LEU A 56 7.97 -3.04 4.92
CA LEU A 56 9.13 -3.94 5.07
C LEU A 56 8.76 -5.25 5.76
N ASN A 57 7.93 -5.19 6.81
CA ASN A 57 7.44 -6.40 7.47
C ASN A 57 6.57 -7.24 6.54
N LEU A 58 5.76 -6.61 5.70
CA LEU A 58 4.96 -7.31 4.72
C LEU A 58 5.82 -7.97 3.64
N ILE A 59 6.80 -7.25 3.07
CA ILE A 59 7.76 -7.82 2.12
C ILE A 59 8.48 -9.00 2.76
N LYS A 60 8.98 -8.84 4.00
CA LYS A 60 9.65 -9.92 4.73
C LYS A 60 8.73 -11.13 4.85
N TRP A 61 7.48 -10.94 5.29
CA TRP A 61 6.51 -12.02 5.42
C TRP A 61 6.27 -12.73 4.08
N ILE A 62 6.04 -11.99 2.99
CA ILE A 62 5.85 -12.54 1.64
C ILE A 62 7.08 -13.33 1.19
N CYS A 63 8.28 -12.78 1.34
CA CYS A 63 9.52 -13.41 0.89
C CYS A 63 9.94 -14.61 1.75
N THR A 64 9.55 -14.65 3.02
CA THR A 64 9.82 -15.78 3.92
C THR A 64 8.69 -16.81 3.93
N PHE A 65 7.61 -16.58 3.18
CA PHE A 65 6.46 -17.47 3.18
C PHE A 65 6.84 -18.83 2.60
N PRO A 66 6.68 -19.96 3.34
CA PRO A 66 7.04 -21.27 2.84
C PRO A 66 6.19 -21.63 1.62
N LYS A 67 6.85 -21.92 0.49
CA LYS A 67 6.16 -22.31 -0.76
C LYS A 67 5.31 -23.59 -0.61
N SER A 68 5.57 -24.40 0.41
CA SER A 68 4.84 -25.65 0.69
C SER A 68 3.39 -25.46 1.14
N LEU A 69 2.94 -24.23 1.39
CA LEU A 69 1.58 -23.91 1.84
C LEU A 69 0.68 -23.36 0.73
N VAL A 70 1.21 -23.14 -0.48
CA VAL A 70 0.43 -22.78 -1.66
C VAL A 70 0.12 -24.07 -2.41
N LYS A 71 -1.08 -24.61 -2.21
CA LYS A 71 -1.61 -25.76 -2.95
C LYS A 71 -1.93 -25.40 -4.39
#